data_AF-A0A1F5EHW2-F1
#
_entry.id   AF-A0A1F5EHW2-F1
#
_cell.length_a   1.000
_cell.length_b   1.000
_cell.length_c   1.000
_cell.angle_alpha   90.00
_cell.angle_beta   90.00
_cell.angle_gamma   90.00
#
_symmetry.space_group_name_H-M   'P 1'
#
loop_
_entity.id
_entity.type
_entity.pdbx_description
1 polymer ?
#
loop_
_entity_poly.entity_id
_entity_poly.type
_entity_poly.pdbx_seq_one_letter_code
_entity_poly.pdbx_strand_id
1 'polypeptide(L)'
;MTINFHGEGNFEIKCKEGTVITGEKMKINEFEIPGAGEYEVTGISAEMTDGIFTFRSEDMNLTYLRRKNPLNDSELERVKDTDILFIPIFELMESKTAIEVINQIEPKIVLPMFYQTIEQVKEIEGLSPETSDQLKITKLNLPQEERKVIVLTKR
;
A
#
# COMPACT_ATOMS: atom_id res chain seq x y z
N MET A 1 4.78 -0.47 -13.65
CA MET A 1 3.52 -0.60 -12.88
C MET A 1 2.66 0.66 -12.97
N THR A 2 1.33 0.52 -12.98
CA THR A 2 0.35 1.62 -12.83
C THR A 2 -0.64 1.31 -11.71
N ILE A 3 -0.89 2.25 -10.81
CA ILE A 3 -1.81 2.12 -9.67
C ILE A 3 -2.95 3.14 -9.84
N ASN A 4 -4.18 2.65 -9.79
CA ASN A 4 -5.40 3.46 -9.80
C ASN A 4 -6.18 3.24 -8.50
N PHE A 5 -6.89 4.27 -8.03
CA PHE A 5 -7.73 4.19 -6.83
C PHE A 5 -9.21 4.25 -7.18
N HIS A 6 -10.01 3.35 -6.61
CA HIS A 6 -11.44 3.21 -6.85
C HIS A 6 -12.31 3.56 -5.63
N GLY A 7 -11.70 4.01 -4.53
CA GLY A 7 -12.41 4.32 -3.28
C GLY A 7 -12.35 3.20 -2.25
N GLU A 8 -12.57 3.53 -0.97
CA GLU A 8 -12.72 2.56 0.14
C GLU A 8 -11.56 1.54 0.28
N GLY A 9 -10.33 1.96 -0.06
CA GLY A 9 -9.14 1.09 -0.06
C GLY A 9 -9.06 0.13 -1.25
N ASN A 10 -9.94 0.24 -2.25
CA ASN A 10 -9.85 -0.54 -3.48
C ASN A 10 -8.86 0.12 -4.44
N PHE A 11 -7.76 -0.57 -4.72
CA PHE A 11 -6.76 -0.18 -5.70
C PHE A 11 -6.69 -1.23 -6.81
N GLU A 12 -6.47 -0.76 -8.03
CA GLU A 12 -6.10 -1.58 -9.17
C GLU A 12 -4.63 -1.33 -9.48
N ILE A 13 -3.79 -2.36 -9.30
CA ILE A 13 -2.36 -2.33 -9.57
C ILE A 13 -2.09 -3.16 -10.83
N LYS A 14 -1.87 -2.47 -11.94
CA LYS A 14 -1.50 -3.08 -13.22
C LYS A 14 0.01 -3.24 -13.30
N CYS A 15 0.45 -4.50 -13.25
CA CYS A 15 1.82 -4.93 -13.42
C CYS A 15 2.06 -5.48 -14.83
N LYS A 16 3.32 -5.80 -15.15
CA LYS A 16 3.64 -6.54 -16.39
C LYS A 16 3.09 -7.96 -16.36
N GLU A 17 3.15 -8.61 -15.21
CA GLU A 17 2.82 -10.02 -15.02
C GLU A 17 1.31 -10.26 -14.80
N GLY A 18 0.55 -9.23 -14.44
CA GLY A 18 -0.86 -9.35 -14.11
C GLY A 18 -1.44 -8.09 -13.46
N THR A 19 -2.68 -8.18 -13.00
CA THR A 19 -3.36 -7.11 -12.25
C THR A 19 -3.67 -7.58 -10.84
N VAL A 20 -3.28 -6.79 -9.83
CA VAL A 20 -3.66 -7.00 -8.44
C VAL A 20 -4.79 -6.04 -8.08
N ILE A 21 -5.88 -6.57 -7.52
CA ILE A 21 -7.00 -5.79 -7.00
C ILE A 21 -6.99 -5.89 -5.48
N THR A 22 -7.00 -4.74 -4.80
CA THR A 22 -7.13 -4.69 -3.34
C THR A 22 -8.54 -4.33 -2.88
N GLY A 23 -8.84 -4.55 -1.60
CA GLY A 23 -10.09 -4.14 -0.97
C GLY A 23 -10.71 -5.23 -0.10
N GLU A 24 -12.02 -5.46 -0.26
CA GLU A 24 -12.72 -6.55 0.45
C GLU A 24 -12.31 -7.93 -0.04
N LYS A 25 -12.16 -8.07 -1.36
CA LYS A 25 -11.72 -9.30 -2.01
C LYS A 25 -10.43 -9.01 -2.75
N MET A 26 -9.32 -9.49 -2.21
CA MET A 26 -8.02 -9.41 -2.87
C MET A 26 -8.01 -10.38 -4.05
N LYS A 27 -7.55 -9.91 -5.21
CA LYS A 27 -7.42 -10.75 -6.41
C LYS A 27 -6.10 -10.51 -7.10
N ILE A 28 -5.56 -11.57 -7.70
CA ILE A 28 -4.47 -11.50 -8.66
C ILE A 28 -4.99 -12.11 -9.96
N ASN A 29 -5.20 -11.28 -10.98
CA ASN A 29 -5.98 -11.63 -12.17
C ASN A 29 -7.35 -12.19 -11.75
N GLU A 30 -7.70 -13.40 -12.23
CA GLU A 30 -8.95 -14.09 -11.90
C GLU A 30 -8.90 -14.87 -10.58
N PHE A 31 -7.73 -14.98 -9.95
CA PHE A 31 -7.55 -15.73 -8.71
C PHE A 31 -7.90 -14.86 -7.50
N GLU A 32 -8.93 -15.25 -6.75
CA GLU A 32 -9.30 -14.63 -5.48
C GLU A 32 -8.47 -15.22 -4.33
N ILE A 33 -7.84 -14.37 -3.54
CA ILE A 33 -7.04 -14.79 -2.38
C ILE A 33 -8.00 -15.29 -1.28
N PRO A 34 -7.99 -16.59 -0.95
CA PRO A 34 -9.01 -17.19 -0.09
C PRO A 34 -8.83 -16.87 1.40
N GLY A 35 -7.66 -16.40 1.82
CA GLY A 35 -7.37 -16.11 3.23
C GLY A 35 -5.88 -15.92 3.49
N ALA A 36 -5.46 -16.25 4.70
CA ALA A 36 -4.05 -16.17 5.09
C ALA A 36 -3.24 -17.29 4.41
N GLY A 37 -2.03 -16.93 3.96
CA GLY A 37 -1.13 -17.85 3.27
C GLY A 37 -0.20 -17.13 2.30
N GLU A 38 0.69 -17.92 1.70
CA GLU A 38 1.57 -17.49 0.61
C GLU A 38 0.99 -17.98 -0.73
N TYR A 39 1.05 -17.13 -1.74
CA TYR A 39 0.46 -17.34 -3.06
C TYR A 39 1.45 -16.92 -4.14
N GLU A 40 1.51 -17.69 -5.22
CA GLU A 40 2.22 -17.29 -6.43
C GLU A 40 1.26 -17.42 -7.61
N VAL A 41 0.94 -16.29 -8.24
CA VAL A 41 0.02 -16.24 -9.37
C VAL A 41 0.69 -15.49 -10.50
N THR A 42 0.92 -16.20 -11.62
CA THR A 42 1.51 -15.65 -12.85
C THR A 42 2.81 -14.86 -12.62
N GLY A 43 3.67 -15.27 -11.68
CA GLY A 43 4.93 -14.58 -11.35
C GLY A 43 4.80 -13.42 -10.35
N ILE A 44 3.61 -13.16 -9.82
CA ILE A 44 3.38 -12.29 -8.68
C ILE A 44 3.39 -13.16 -7.43
N SER A 45 4.37 -12.95 -6.56
CA SER A 45 4.44 -13.55 -5.22
C SER A 45 3.67 -12.67 -4.25
N ALA A 46 2.79 -13.24 -3.44
CA ALA A 46 1.99 -12.52 -2.46
C ALA A 46 1.86 -13.29 -1.15
N GLU A 47 1.76 -12.58 -0.04
CA GLU A 47 1.49 -13.13 1.28
C GLU A 47 0.31 -12.37 1.91
N MET A 48 -0.58 -13.12 2.57
CA MET A 48 -1.69 -12.56 3.34
C MET A 48 -1.61 -13.07 4.78
N THR A 49 -1.65 -12.15 5.74
CA THR A 49 -1.66 -12.48 7.17
C THR A 49 -2.26 -11.33 7.98
N ASP A 50 -3.26 -11.61 8.81
CA ASP A 50 -3.87 -10.63 9.76
C ASP A 50 -4.06 -9.20 9.18
N GLY A 51 -4.70 -9.09 8.01
CA GLY A 51 -4.95 -7.80 7.37
C GLY A 51 -3.71 -7.11 6.77
N ILE A 52 -2.57 -7.80 6.69
CA ILE A 52 -1.38 -7.42 5.94
C ILE A 52 -1.39 -8.22 4.64
N PHE A 53 -1.38 -7.52 3.51
CA PHE A 53 -1.23 -8.12 2.20
C PHE A 53 0.03 -7.56 1.55
N THR A 54 1.06 -8.40 1.42
CA THR A 54 2.29 -8.03 0.72
C THR A 54 2.30 -8.72 -0.64
N PHE A 55 2.85 -8.04 -1.64
CA PHE A 55 3.12 -8.68 -2.92
C PHE A 55 4.32 -8.05 -3.62
N ARG A 56 5.00 -8.86 -4.42
CA ARG A 56 6.17 -8.47 -5.19
C ARG A 56 5.89 -8.58 -6.69
N SER A 57 6.21 -7.51 -7.41
CA SER A 57 6.16 -7.46 -8.87
C SER A 57 7.06 -6.35 -9.38
N GLU A 58 7.65 -6.53 -10.58
CA GLU A 58 8.56 -5.55 -11.20
C GLU A 58 9.70 -5.09 -10.26
N ASP A 59 10.26 -6.03 -9.47
CA ASP A 59 11.30 -5.81 -8.45
C ASP A 59 10.94 -4.82 -7.33
N MET A 60 9.66 -4.52 -7.17
CA MET A 60 9.13 -3.68 -6.10
C MET A 60 8.30 -4.52 -5.13
N ASN A 61 8.44 -4.22 -3.84
CA ASN A 61 7.58 -4.78 -2.81
C ASN A 61 6.49 -3.78 -2.45
N LEU A 62 5.25 -4.25 -2.44
CA LEU A 62 4.07 -3.46 -2.12
C LEU A 62 3.37 -4.08 -0.93
N THR A 63 2.96 -3.23 0.02
CA THR A 63 2.29 -3.67 1.25
C THR A 63 0.99 -2.91 1.43
N TYR A 64 -0.12 -3.65 1.47
CA TYR A 64 -1.43 -3.12 1.76
C TYR A 64 -1.85 -3.51 3.18
N LEU A 65 -2.07 -2.50 4.03
CA LEU A 65 -2.46 -2.70 5.43
C LEU A 65 -3.95 -2.41 5.62
N ARG A 66 -4.76 -3.38 6.02
CA ARG A 66 -6.17 -3.19 6.41
C ARG A 66 -6.39 -3.60 7.86
N ARG A 67 -5.77 -2.87 8.79
CA ARG A 67 -5.84 -3.13 10.23
C ARG A 67 -5.88 -1.85 11.06
N LYS A 68 -6.30 -2.01 12.32
CA LYS A 68 -6.38 -0.96 13.36
C LYS A 68 -5.12 -0.86 14.21
N ASN A 69 -4.56 -2.02 14.52
CA ASN A 69 -3.48 -2.15 15.51
C ASN A 69 -2.11 -1.91 14.85
N PRO A 70 -1.12 -1.44 15.62
CA PRO A 70 0.26 -1.38 15.16
C PRO A 70 0.79 -2.79 14.84
N LEU A 71 1.92 -2.82 14.12
CA LEU A 71 2.61 -4.05 13.78
C LEU A 71 3.49 -4.50 14.94
N ASN A 72 3.50 -5.80 15.24
CA ASN A 72 4.48 -6.38 16.15
C ASN A 72 5.82 -6.63 15.44
N ASP A 73 6.88 -6.95 16.18
CA ASP A 73 8.23 -7.14 15.64
C ASP A 73 8.29 -8.16 14.47
N SER A 74 7.55 -9.27 14.58
CA SER A 74 7.52 -10.29 13.52
C SER A 74 6.78 -9.83 12.27
N GLU A 75 5.75 -9.00 12.43
CA GLU A 75 5.02 -8.39 11.32
C GLU A 75 5.85 -7.30 10.65
N LEU A 76 6.58 -6.50 11.44
CA LEU A 76 7.48 -5.46 10.95
C LEU A 76 8.61 -6.04 10.09
N GLU A 77 9.22 -7.14 10.52
CA GLU A 77 10.24 -7.83 9.73
C GLU A 77 9.72 -8.24 8.33
N ARG A 78 8.46 -8.68 8.24
CA ARG A 78 7.83 -9.08 6.96
C ARG A 78 7.61 -7.91 6.01
N VAL A 79 7.33 -6.72 6.53
CA VAL A 79 7.02 -5.53 5.72
C VAL A 79 8.22 -4.59 5.54
N LYS A 80 9.38 -4.92 6.10
CA LYS A 80 10.56 -4.03 6.15
C LYS A 80 11.06 -3.60 4.77
N ASP A 81 10.95 -4.45 3.76
CA ASP A 81 11.43 -4.15 2.41
C ASP A 81 10.38 -3.45 1.51
N THR A 82 9.33 -2.87 2.10
CA THR A 82 8.23 -2.23 1.37
C THR A 82 8.72 -1.00 0.61
N ASP A 83 8.60 -0.99 -0.72
CA ASP A 83 8.82 0.20 -1.53
C ASP A 83 7.58 1.12 -1.54
N ILE A 84 6.38 0.52 -1.62
CA ILE A 84 5.10 1.25 -1.70
C ILE A 84 4.13 0.72 -0.63
N LEU A 85 3.73 1.60 0.29
CA LEU A 85 2.85 1.28 1.41
C LEU A 85 1.47 1.89 1.19
N PHE A 86 0.41 1.06 1.26
CA PHE A 86 -0.97 1.51 1.32
C PHE A 86 -1.45 1.42 2.77
N ILE A 87 -1.82 2.57 3.35
CA ILE A 87 -2.07 2.64 4.80
C ILE A 87 -3.34 3.45 5.14
N PRO A 88 -4.21 2.94 6.03
CA PRO A 88 -5.36 3.66 6.53
C PRO A 88 -4.93 4.83 7.40
N ILE A 89 -5.62 5.94 7.24
CA ILE A 89 -5.40 7.17 7.95
C ILE A 89 -6.77 7.65 8.39
N PHE A 90 -7.08 7.53 9.68
CA PHE A 90 -8.32 7.88 10.34
C PHE A 90 -9.34 6.74 10.56
N GLU A 91 -10.22 6.42 9.60
CA GLU A 91 -11.41 5.59 9.90
C GLU A 91 -11.08 4.17 10.37
N LEU A 92 -9.97 3.62 9.87
CA LEU A 92 -9.49 2.29 10.22
C LEU A 92 -8.26 2.31 11.12
N MET A 93 -7.44 3.37 11.15
CA MET A 93 -6.24 3.44 12.00
C MET A 93 -6.03 4.89 12.43
N GLU A 94 -5.71 5.12 13.71
CA GLU A 94 -5.44 6.47 14.18
C GLU A 94 -4.19 7.06 13.50
N SER A 95 -4.22 8.36 13.16
CA SER A 95 -3.13 9.02 12.43
C SER A 95 -1.78 8.85 13.12
N LYS A 96 -1.71 8.88 14.46
CA LYS A 96 -0.47 8.66 15.21
C LYS A 96 0.12 7.27 14.99
N THR A 97 -0.72 6.24 15.04
CA THR A 97 -0.30 4.86 14.76
C THR A 97 0.12 4.70 13.31
N ALA A 98 -0.57 5.34 12.37
CA ALA A 98 -0.16 5.34 10.96
C ALA A 98 1.23 5.95 10.76
N ILE A 99 1.52 7.08 11.43
CA ILE A 99 2.84 7.73 11.43
C ILE A 99 3.91 6.81 12.00
N GLU A 100 3.63 6.14 13.12
CA GLU A 100 4.57 5.18 13.73
C GLU A 100 4.90 4.03 12.76
N VAL A 101 3.87 3.44 12.15
CA VAL A 101 4.04 2.35 11.18
C VAL A 101 4.82 2.81 9.94
N ILE A 102 4.52 3.98 9.39
CA ILE A 102 5.25 4.56 8.24
C ILE A 102 6.73 4.74 8.60
N ASN A 103 7.03 5.24 9.79
CA ASN A 103 8.41 5.46 10.23
C ASN A 103 9.17 4.17 10.53
N GLN A 104 8.49 3.11 10.98
CA GLN A 104 9.14 1.81 11.21
C GLN A 104 9.41 1.07 9.91
N ILE A 105 8.55 1.24 8.90
CA ILE A 105 8.69 0.57 7.59
C ILE A 105 9.66 1.32 6.67
N GLU A 106 9.76 2.65 6.81
CA GLU A 106 10.53 3.52 5.91
C GLU A 106 10.24 3.33 4.40
N PRO A 107 8.96 3.32 3.97
CA PRO A 107 8.64 3.10 2.57
C PRO A 107 9.02 4.33 1.72
N LYS A 108 9.31 4.12 0.44
CA LYS A 108 9.65 5.21 -0.48
C LYS A 108 8.41 5.99 -0.92
N ILE A 109 7.28 5.31 -1.04
CA ILE A 109 5.99 5.91 -1.38
C ILE A 109 4.93 5.46 -0.38
N VAL A 110 4.15 6.42 0.13
CA VAL A 110 2.98 6.19 0.96
C VAL A 110 1.73 6.58 0.19
N LEU A 111 0.78 5.65 0.12
CA LEU A 111 -0.55 5.81 -0.45
C LEU A 111 -1.58 5.78 0.69
N PRO A 112 -2.03 6.95 1.17
CA PRO A 112 -3.01 7.06 2.23
C PRO A 112 -4.39 6.58 1.76
N MET A 113 -5.14 5.92 2.65
CA MET A 113 -6.53 5.51 2.41
C MET A 113 -7.38 5.72 3.67
N PHE A 114 -8.70 5.60 3.56
CA PHE A 114 -9.66 5.74 4.69
C PHE A 114 -9.59 7.09 5.43
N TYR A 115 -9.17 8.16 4.75
CA TYR A 115 -9.15 9.54 5.25
C TYR A 115 -10.40 10.31 4.81
N GLN A 116 -10.79 11.34 5.57
CA GLN A 116 -11.95 12.18 5.27
C GLN A 116 -11.57 13.47 4.55
N THR A 117 -10.42 14.05 4.91
CA THR A 117 -9.93 15.30 4.31
C THR A 117 -8.44 15.20 3.97
N ILE A 118 -8.00 16.00 3.00
CA ILE A 118 -6.58 16.06 2.61
C ILE A 118 -5.74 16.66 3.76
N GLU A 119 -6.34 17.48 4.61
CA GLU A 119 -5.72 18.04 5.81
C GLU A 119 -5.22 16.95 6.75
N GLN A 120 -5.99 15.87 6.94
CA GLN A 120 -5.57 14.73 7.78
C GLN A 120 -4.35 14.01 7.22
N VAL A 121 -4.21 13.98 5.89
CA VAL A 121 -3.03 13.38 5.23
C VAL A 121 -1.80 14.25 5.41
N LYS A 122 -1.94 15.59 5.37
CA LYS A 122 -0.83 16.53 5.59
C LYS A 122 -0.19 16.38 6.98
N GLU A 123 -0.95 15.95 7.96
CA GLU A 123 -0.46 15.74 9.33
C GLU A 123 0.51 14.56 9.46
N ILE A 124 0.58 13.66 8.46
CA ILE A 124 1.22 12.35 8.64
C ILE A 124 2.72 12.30 8.37
N GLU A 125 3.30 13.36 7.85
CA GLU A 125 4.76 13.38 7.64
C GLU A 125 5.33 14.81 7.71
N GLY A 126 4.51 15.83 7.94
CA GLY A 126 4.90 17.21 7.61
C GLY A 126 5.22 17.42 6.11
N LEU A 127 5.04 16.38 5.29
CA LEU A 127 5.20 16.40 3.85
C LEU A 127 3.89 16.87 3.21
N SER A 128 4.03 17.67 2.15
CA SER A 128 2.90 18.10 1.35
C SER A 128 2.47 16.94 0.44
N PRO A 129 1.25 16.39 0.60
CA PRO A 129 0.79 15.29 -0.25
C PRO A 129 0.62 15.78 -1.69
N GLU A 130 1.18 15.03 -2.63
CA GLU A 130 0.93 15.22 -4.06
C GLU A 130 -0.40 14.56 -4.42
N THR A 131 -1.29 15.26 -5.11
CA THR A 131 -2.56 14.68 -5.58
C THR A 131 -2.45 14.28 -7.05
N SER A 132 -2.91 13.07 -7.41
CA SER A 132 -2.89 12.57 -8.78
C SER A 132 -4.05 11.62 -9.05
N ASP A 133 -4.48 11.48 -10.31
CA ASP A 133 -5.53 10.52 -10.69
C ASP A 133 -5.03 9.07 -10.81
N GLN A 134 -3.72 8.90 -10.94
CA GLN A 134 -3.05 7.60 -11.01
C GLN A 134 -1.58 7.74 -10.61
N LEU A 135 -0.96 6.65 -10.17
CA LEU A 135 0.49 6.57 -9.97
C LEU A 135 1.10 5.65 -11.02
N LYS A 136 2.02 6.17 -11.83
CA LYS A 136 2.82 5.39 -12.77
C LYS A 136 4.25 5.34 -12.26
N ILE A 137 4.76 4.14 -12.01
CA ILE A 137 6.05 3.97 -11.36
C ILE A 137 6.80 2.74 -11.88
N THR A 138 8.12 2.85 -11.88
CA THR A 138 9.06 1.75 -12.12
C THR A 138 10.10 1.77 -11.00
N LYS A 139 10.84 0.67 -10.80
CA LYS A 139 11.92 0.60 -9.81
C LYS A 139 12.92 1.76 -9.93
N LEU A 140 13.27 2.13 -11.16
CA LEU A 140 14.23 3.22 -11.46
C LEU A 140 13.70 4.61 -11.09
N ASN A 141 12.36 4.76 -11.06
CA ASN A 141 11.70 6.03 -10.79
C ASN A 141 11.28 6.17 -9.31
N LEU A 142 11.54 5.17 -8.47
CA LEU A 142 11.25 5.28 -7.05
C LEU A 142 12.07 6.44 -6.43
N PRO A 143 11.49 7.19 -5.48
CA PRO A 143 12.23 8.20 -4.74
C PRO A 143 13.46 7.59 -4.06
N GLN A 144 14.60 8.28 -4.14
CA GLN A 144 15.87 7.80 -3.59
C GLN A 144 16.25 8.51 -2.28
N GLU A 145 15.89 9.80 -2.16
CA GLU A 145 16.33 10.65 -1.03
C GLU A 145 15.19 10.95 -0.06
N GLU A 146 14.01 11.30 -0.57
CA GLU A 146 12.86 11.68 0.25
C GLU A 146 11.66 10.79 -0.04
N ARG A 147 10.99 10.33 1.02
CA ARG A 147 9.71 9.63 0.93
C ARG A 147 8.65 10.55 0.31
N LYS A 148 7.80 9.98 -0.54
CA LYS A 148 6.65 10.71 -1.12
C LYS A 148 5.33 10.22 -0.56
N VAL A 149 4.45 11.16 -0.22
CA VAL A 149 3.04 10.88 0.09
C VAL A 149 2.21 11.27 -1.14
N ILE A 150 1.53 10.29 -1.74
CA ILE A 150 0.73 10.49 -2.95
C ILE A 150 -0.72 10.15 -2.68
N VAL A 151 -1.60 11.15 -2.76
CA VAL A 151 -3.04 10.98 -2.64
C VAL A 151 -3.62 10.71 -4.02
N LEU A 152 -4.16 9.50 -4.21
CA LEU A 152 -4.84 9.16 -5.46
C LEU A 152 -6.31 9.57 -5.41
N THR A 153 -6.76 10.30 -6.43
CA THR A 153 -8.18 10.64 -6.58
C THR A 153 -8.95 9.42 -7.09
N LYS A 154 -10.21 9.30 -6.68
CA LYS A 154 -11.07 8.21 -7.11
C LYS A 154 -11.37 8.36 -8.61
N ARG A 155 -11.09 7.30 -9.36
CA ARG A 155 -11.41 7.19 -10.78
C ARG A 155 -12.72 6.46 -11.03
#